data_AF-A0A822CZ61-F1
#
_entry.id   AF-A0A822CZ61-F1
#
_cell.length_a   1.000
_cell.length_b   1.000
_cell.length_c   1.000
_cell.angle_alpha   90.00
_cell.angle_beta   90.00
_cell.angle_gamma   90.00
#
_symmetry.space_group_name_H-M   'P 1'
#
loop_
_entity.id
_entity.type
_entity.pdbx_description
1 polymer ?
#
loop_
_entity_poly.entity_id
_entity_poly.type
_entity_poly.pdbx_seq_one_letter_code
_entity_poly.pdbx_strand_id
1 'polypeptide(L)'
;DAGPYAYQFSSPTALLLDQYGYLYVLDYGNSRIQKWFPGAPYGTTVLAASFYNPCGLQFDRLNNLVVADTYYHRIVSFAILCRKLKYAI
;
A
#
# COMPACT_ATOMS: atom_id res chain seq x y z
N ASP A 1 3.05 15.33 9.51
CA ASP A 1 1.96 16.25 9.13
C ASP A 1 0.86 15.52 8.39
N ALA A 2 -0.37 16.02 8.53
CA ALA A 2 -1.52 15.52 7.79
C ALA A 2 -1.58 16.14 6.38
N GLY A 3 -1.91 15.34 5.37
CA GLY A 3 -2.12 15.84 4.00
C GLY A 3 -1.81 14.84 2.89
N PRO A 4 -1.92 15.27 1.62
CA PRO A 4 -1.88 14.38 0.47
C PRO A 4 -0.47 14.16 -0.10
N TYR A 5 0.54 14.93 0.33
CA TYR A 5 1.89 14.80 -0.23
C TYR A 5 2.51 13.44 0.10
N ALA A 6 3.53 13.04 -0.67
CA ALA A 6 4.19 11.73 -0.52
C ALA A 6 4.92 11.56 0.82
N TYR A 7 5.09 12.64 1.58
CA TYR A 7 5.67 12.65 2.93
C TYR A 7 4.63 12.88 4.04
N GLN A 8 3.35 12.87 3.68
CA GLN A 8 2.23 13.09 4.58
C GLN A 8 1.26 11.91 4.55
N PHE A 9 0.43 11.83 5.58
CA PHE A 9 -0.60 10.80 5.71
C PHE A 9 -1.94 11.44 6.08
N SER A 10 -3.03 10.75 5.79
CA SER A 10 -4.38 11.14 6.19
C SER A 10 -5.09 9.90 6.72
N SER A 11 -5.22 9.80 8.04
CA SER A 11 -5.85 8.65 8.73
C SER A 11 -5.32 7.27 8.28
N PRO A 12 -4.01 6.98 8.40
CA PRO A 12 -3.49 5.67 8.05
C PRO A 12 -4.06 4.60 8.98
N THR A 13 -4.45 3.44 8.45
CA THR A 13 -5.15 2.40 9.22
C THR A 13 -4.35 1.12 9.40
N ALA A 14 -3.34 0.87 8.58
CA ALA A 14 -2.50 -0.32 8.68
C ALA A 14 -1.07 -0.07 8.18
N LEU A 15 -0.14 -0.83 8.74
CA LEU A 15 1.28 -0.85 8.39
C LEU A 15 1.72 -2.29 8.14
N LEU A 16 2.63 -2.50 7.19
CA LEU A 16 3.17 -3.81 6.86
C LEU A 16 4.64 -3.68 6.43
N LEU A 17 5.51 -4.53 6.98
CA LEU A 17 6.91 -4.61 6.55
C LEU A 17 7.08 -5.82 5.61
N ASP A 18 7.84 -5.64 4.54
CA ASP A 18 8.33 -6.76 3.74
C ASP A 18 9.67 -7.31 4.28
N GLN A 19 10.11 -8.44 3.73
CA GLN A 19 11.36 -9.10 4.13
C GLN A 19 12.64 -8.28 3.87
N TYR A 20 12.55 -7.21 3.07
CA TYR A 20 13.68 -6.33 2.78
C TYR A 20 13.62 -5.04 3.63
N GLY A 21 12.65 -4.94 4.54
CA GLY A 21 12.47 -3.80 5.43
C GLY A 21 11.71 -2.63 4.82
N TYR A 22 11.06 -2.81 3.67
CA TYR A 22 10.19 -1.76 3.14
C TYR A 22 8.89 -1.68 3.92
N LEU A 23 8.49 -0.45 4.25
CA LEU A 23 7.24 -0.18 4.95
C LEU A 23 6.14 0.16 3.94
N TYR A 24 5.04 -0.58 4.03
CA TYR A 24 3.81 -0.34 3.31
C TYR A 24 2.80 0.28 4.27
N VAL A 25 2.22 1.41 3.87
CA VAL A 25 1.27 2.18 4.68
C VAL A 25 -0.05 2.25 3.94
N LEU A 26 -1.12 1.75 4.56
CA LEU A 26 -2.48 1.92 4.08
C LEU A 26 -2.99 3.29 4.55
N ASP A 27 -2.89 4.27 3.67
CA ASP A 27 -3.21 5.68 3.89
C ASP A 27 -4.66 5.95 3.44
N TYR A 28 -5.61 5.52 4.28
CA TYR A 28 -7.04 5.45 3.93
C TYR A 28 -7.63 6.80 3.54
N GLY A 29 -7.36 7.86 4.30
CA GLY A 29 -7.88 9.19 4.01
C GLY A 29 -7.35 9.79 2.72
N ASN A 30 -6.24 9.26 2.18
CA ASN A 30 -5.71 9.59 0.86
C ASN A 30 -6.01 8.51 -0.20
N SER A 31 -6.80 7.48 0.12
CA SER A 31 -7.19 6.38 -0.79
C SER A 31 -6.00 5.73 -1.52
N ARG A 32 -4.91 5.46 -0.78
CA ARG A 32 -3.68 4.91 -1.35
C ARG A 32 -2.96 3.95 -0.42
N ILE A 33 -2.08 3.14 -1.01
CA ILE A 33 -1.03 2.43 -0.29
C ILE A 33 0.33 2.98 -0.75
N GLN A 34 1.13 3.43 0.22
CA GLN A 34 2.48 3.92 -0.02
C GLN A 34 3.53 2.90 0.42
N LYS A 35 4.58 2.75 -0.38
CA LYS A 35 5.79 1.99 -0.04
C LYS A 35 6.93 2.95 0.31
N TRP A 36 7.66 2.64 1.37
CA TRP A 36 8.75 3.43 1.91
C TRP A 36 10.00 2.59 2.06
N PHE A 37 11.12 3.10 1.54
CA PHE A 37 12.44 2.55 1.81
C PHE A 37 12.87 3.03 3.21
N PRO A 38 13.64 2.23 3.97
CA PRO A 38 14.26 2.71 5.21
C PRO A 38 15.02 4.02 4.99
N GLY A 39 14.68 5.06 5.75
CA GLY A 39 15.30 6.38 5.64
C GLY A 39 14.87 7.23 4.44
N ALA A 40 13.89 6.80 3.65
CA ALA A 40 13.38 7.62 2.55
C ALA A 40 12.68 8.89 3.06
N PRO A 41 12.91 10.05 2.43
CA PRO A 41 12.21 11.29 2.79
C PRO A 41 10.75 11.33 2.31
N TYR A 42 10.35 10.44 1.41
CA TYR A 42 9.01 10.33 0.86
C TYR A 42 8.66 8.89 0.47
N GLY A 43 7.36 8.58 0.49
CA GLY A 43 6.81 7.32 0.01
C GLY A 43 6.58 7.31 -1.50
N THR A 44 6.40 6.10 -2.04
CA THR A 44 5.93 5.90 -3.41
C THR A 44 4.55 5.24 -3.36
N THR A 45 3.54 5.84 -3.99
CA THR A 45 2.23 5.20 -4.14
C THR A 45 2.39 3.96 -5.01
N VAL A 46 2.16 2.78 -4.43
CA VAL A 46 2.20 1.49 -5.14
C VAL A 46 0.81 1.02 -5.55
N LEU A 47 -0.22 1.57 -4.91
CA LEU A 47 -1.61 1.33 -5.25
C LEU A 47 -2.45 2.57 -4.93
N ALA A 48 -3.28 3.01 -5.88
CA ALA A 48 -4.35 3.95 -5.64
C ALA A 48 -5.67 3.16 -5.72
N ALA A 49 -6.44 3.16 -4.64
CA ALA A 49 -7.68 2.40 -4.55
C ALA A 49 -8.59 3.02 -3.50
N SER A 50 -9.89 3.03 -3.78
CA SER A 50 -10.91 3.44 -2.82
C SER A 50 -11.27 2.26 -1.92
N PHE A 51 -11.04 2.46 -0.63
CA PHE A 51 -11.39 1.53 0.45
C PHE A 51 -12.42 2.21 1.35
N TYR A 52 -13.16 1.45 2.15
CA TYR A 52 -14.08 2.01 3.14
C TYR A 52 -13.82 1.41 4.52
N ASN A 53 -13.13 2.21 5.35
CA ASN A 53 -12.62 1.85 6.67
C ASN A 53 -11.84 0.52 6.70
N PRO A 54 -10.78 0.38 5.89
CA PRO A 54 -10.03 -0.86 5.85
C PRO A 54 -9.23 -1.04 7.15
N CYS A 55 -9.22 -2.25 7.71
CA CYS A 55 -8.62 -2.54 9.01
C CYS A 55 -7.34 -3.37 8.96
N GLY A 56 -6.98 -3.91 7.80
CA GLY A 56 -5.85 -4.83 7.67
C GLY A 56 -5.15 -4.74 6.33
N LEU A 57 -3.83 -4.91 6.37
CA LEU A 57 -2.93 -4.99 5.23
C LEU A 57 -1.95 -6.15 5.46
N GLN A 58 -1.86 -7.09 4.53
CA GLN A 58 -0.96 -8.25 4.64
C GLN A 58 -0.51 -8.73 3.25
N PHE A 59 0.64 -9.41 3.17
CA PHE A 59 1.03 -10.13 1.95
C PHE A 59 0.38 -11.50 1.87
N ASP A 60 -0.08 -11.90 0.68
CA ASP A 60 -0.39 -13.31 0.42
C ASP A 60 0.87 -14.12 0.04
N ARG A 61 0.71 -15.42 -0.16
CA ARG A 61 1.82 -16.33 -0.54
C ARG A 61 2.42 -16.04 -1.92
N LEU A 62 1.75 -15.24 -2.74
CA LEU A 62 2.21 -14.80 -4.06
C LEU A 62 2.80 -13.39 -4.01
N ASN A 63 2.95 -12.82 -2.81
CA ASN A 63 3.48 -11.48 -2.54
C ASN A 63 2.60 -10.35 -3.11
N ASN A 64 1.28 -10.56 -3.17
CA ASN A 64 0.30 -9.51 -3.43
C ASN A 64 -0.08 -8.80 -2.12
N LEU A 65 -0.51 -7.53 -2.20
CA LEU A 65 -1.13 -6.86 -1.05
C LEU A 65 -2.59 -7.28 -0.94
N VAL A 66 -2.95 -7.82 0.21
CA VAL A 66 -4.30 -8.14 0.61
C VAL A 66 -4.78 -7.09 1.59
N VAL A 67 -5.95 -6.51 1.31
CA VAL A 67 -6.60 -5.51 2.15
C VAL A 67 -7.93 -6.06 2.66
N ALA A 68 -8.15 -5.95 3.97
CA ALA A 68 -9.45 -6.18 4.59
C ALA A 68 -10.26 -4.89 4.51
N ASP A 69 -11.18 -4.82 3.55
CA ASP A 69 -11.97 -3.64 3.22
C ASP A 69 -13.33 -3.71 3.95
N THR A 70 -13.28 -3.35 5.23
CA THR A 70 -14.25 -3.74 6.27
C THR A 70 -15.69 -3.38 5.92
N TYR A 71 -15.98 -2.13 5.58
CA TYR A 71 -17.36 -1.71 5.34
C TYR A 71 -17.85 -2.03 3.93
N TYR A 72 -16.95 -2.36 3.00
CA TYR A 72 -17.34 -3.00 1.75
C TYR A 72 -17.49 -4.51 1.89
N HIS A 73 -17.32 -5.07 3.10
CA HIS A 73 -17.50 -6.49 3.41
C HIS A 73 -16.71 -7.43 2.48
N ARG A 74 -15.50 -7.02 2.10
CA ARG A 74 -14.70 -7.76 1.11
C ARG A 74 -13.22 -7.82 1.49
N ILE A 75 -12.57 -8.82 0.93
CA ILE A 75 -11.12 -8.93 0.89
C ILE A 75 -10.67 -8.66 -0.54
N VAL A 76 -9.72 -7.75 -0.73
CA VAL A 76 -9.21 -7.41 -2.06
C VAL A 76 -7.73 -7.69 -2.11
N SER A 77 -7.27 -8.39 -3.16
CA SER A 77 -5.85 -8.69 -3.39
C SER A 77 -5.36 -7.94 -4.63
N PHE A 78 -4.19 -7.31 -4.52
CA PHE A 78 -3.57 -6.52 -5.58
C PHE A 78 -2.15 -6.97 -5.83
N ALA A 79 -1.87 -7.30 -7.09
CA ALA A 79 -0.53 -7.64 -7.52
C ALA A 79 0.38 -6.42 -7.49
N ILE A 80 1.44 -6.48 -6.68
CA ILE A 80 2.50 -5.45 -6.63
C ILE A 80 3.60 -5.86 -7.63
N LEU A 81 3.22 -6.17 -8.86
CA LEU A 81 4.21 -6.55 -9.85
C LEU A 81 5.07 -5.32 -10.15
N CYS A 82 6.37 -5.46 -9.99
CA CYS A 82 7.30 -4.68 -10.80
C CYS A 82 6.89 -4.96 -12.24
N ARG A 83 6.42 -3.94 -12.99
CA ARG A 83 6.23 -4.10 -14.43
C ARG A 83 7.61 -4.44 -14.99
N LYS A 84 7.94 -5.73 -15.12
CA LYS A 84 9.02 -6.16 -16.01
C LYS A 84 8.57 -5.69 -17.38
N LEU A 85 9.08 -4.54 -17.81
CA LEU A 85 9.09 -4.20 -19.22
C LEU A 85 9.71 -5.41 -19.90
N LYS A 86 8.90 -6.15 -20.68
CA LYS A 86 9.46 -7.12 -21.62
C LYS A 86 10.28 -6.28 -22.59
N TYR A 87 11.59 -6.21 -22.37
CA TYR A 87 12.50 -5.90 -23.45
C TYR A 87 12.39 -7.08 -24.42
N ALA A 88 11.54 -6.91 -25.42
CA ALA A 88 11.58 -7.75 -26.60
C ALA A 88 12.86 -7.37 -27.34
N ILE A 89 13.79 -8.30 -27.39
CA ILE A 89 14.88 -8.32 -28.38
C ILE A 89 14.37 -8.92 -29.68
#